data_AF-A0A2M7FDX0-F1
#
_entry.id   AF-A0A2M7FDX0-F1
#
_cell.length_a   1.000
_cell.length_b   1.000
_cell.length_c   1.000
_cell.angle_alpha   90.00
_cell.angle_beta   90.00
_cell.angle_gamma   90.00
#
_symmetry.space_group_name_H-M   'P 1'
#
loop_
_entity.id
_entity.type
_entity.pdbx_description
1 polymer ?
#
loop_
_entity_poly.entity_id
_entity_poly.type
_entity_poly.pdbx_seq_one_letter_code
_entity_poly.pdbx_strand_id
1 'polypeptide(L)'
;MRRRRLERGEPEKAGKYITKIKLKSFQSHIESELILHEGVNIITGRSDSGKSAIIRALLWVISNKPPGKYLRRWGANGGETSVEVSTADRIVITHGIDDAGYYDVTCNGGTNRLKALRTDVPEEVTRLVDLDTFNVQSQLDQHFMIQQSAGSVARELNRLTGLGIVTDMLTEANKRITGINTQMRELPQKISAITTSLERLPDIQLIISKLKQTEALDVSVRDRTAAFSHLQDTCSRTTRVLADLIRQKAARDRLSSVETALSLQERKREKTREWKRLTSICASIRESAAQRNVLVKLSTRYSNILPRAAGLRESIDKRSDGMLGISSLMEKVVKTSANLEESILARKRVAEEYNKLLAEIGTCPVCGGTLSELRIEV
;
A
#
# COMPACT_ATOMS: atom_id res chain seq x y z
N MET A 1 79.83 62.87 78.58
CA MET A 1 80.34 61.49 78.43
C MET A 1 79.63 60.82 77.26
N ARG A 2 80.40 60.46 76.23
CA ARG A 2 79.97 59.78 75.01
C ARG A 2 79.35 58.41 75.36
N ARG A 3 78.06 58.19 75.06
CA ARG A 3 77.51 56.83 75.05
C ARG A 3 77.87 56.20 73.71
N ARG A 4 78.75 55.19 73.77
CA ARG A 4 79.16 54.32 72.68
C ARG A 4 77.93 53.77 71.95
N ARG A 5 77.79 54.12 70.67
CA ARG A 5 76.94 53.40 69.71
C ARG A 5 77.54 52.00 69.60
N LEU A 6 76.85 51.00 70.14
CA LEU A 6 77.18 49.59 69.91
C LEU A 6 77.00 49.34 68.41
N GLU A 7 78.11 49.20 67.70
CA GLU A 7 78.19 48.65 66.35
C GLU A 7 77.73 47.18 66.43
N ARG A 8 76.41 46.97 66.37
CA ARG A 8 75.87 45.68 65.95
C ARG A 8 75.90 45.68 64.43
N GLY A 9 76.73 44.81 63.86
CA GLY A 9 76.65 44.41 62.46
C GLY A 9 75.35 43.65 62.19
N GLU A 10 74.22 44.33 62.32
CA GLU A 10 73.05 43.99 61.54
C GLU A 10 73.37 44.46 60.10
N PRO A 11 73.13 43.66 59.05
CA PRO A 11 73.06 44.26 57.72
C PRO A 11 72.06 45.40 57.87
N GLU A 12 72.44 46.63 57.53
CA GLU A 12 71.49 47.72 57.39
C GLU A 12 70.30 47.13 56.64
N LYS A 13 69.16 46.97 57.31
CA LYS A 13 67.90 46.77 56.60
C LYS A 13 67.79 48.04 55.80
N ALA A 14 68.24 48.00 54.54
CA ALA A 14 68.12 49.10 53.62
C ALA A 14 66.66 49.53 53.71
N GLY A 15 66.42 50.70 54.31
CA GLY A 15 65.06 51.17 54.51
C GLY A 15 64.38 51.17 53.15
N LYS A 16 63.13 50.69 53.07
CA LYS A 16 62.34 50.88 51.86
C LYS A 16 61.96 52.36 51.80
N TYR A 17 62.80 53.17 51.17
CA TYR A 17 62.51 54.56 50.85
C TYR A 17 62.66 54.81 49.36
N ILE A 18 61.93 55.81 48.88
CA ILE A 18 61.98 56.25 47.49
C ILE A 18 63.26 57.07 47.31
N THR A 19 64.09 56.67 46.36
CA THR A 19 65.36 57.34 46.02
C THR A 19 65.21 58.26 44.81
N LYS A 20 64.30 57.92 43.89
CA LYS A 20 64.11 58.67 42.66
C LYS A 20 62.69 58.61 42.15
N ILE A 21 62.22 59.73 41.59
CA ILE A 21 60.96 59.83 40.86
C ILE A 21 61.24 60.45 39.50
N LYS A 22 60.84 59.78 38.43
CA LYS A 22 60.93 60.30 37.07
C LYS A 22 59.54 60.40 36.45
N LEU A 23 59.21 61.58 35.91
CA LEU A 23 57.92 61.92 35.31
C LEU A 23 58.13 62.24 33.84
N LYS A 24 57.35 61.61 32.95
CA LYS A 24 57.36 61.87 31.50
C LYS A 24 55.94 62.15 31.01
N SER A 25 55.73 63.31 30.39
CA SER A 25 54.43 63.76 29.87
C SER A 25 53.28 63.64 30.88
N PHE A 26 53.55 63.98 32.14
CA PHE A 26 52.62 63.85 33.28
C PHE A 26 52.20 65.22 33.81
N GLN A 27 50.92 65.58 33.62
CA GLN A 27 50.37 66.91 33.94
C GLN A 27 51.26 68.06 33.46
N SER A 28 51.79 68.89 34.37
CA SER A 28 52.67 70.03 34.07
C SER A 28 54.10 69.62 33.71
N HIS A 29 54.51 68.37 33.95
CA HIS A 29 55.86 67.89 33.73
C HIS A 29 56.01 67.31 32.32
N ILE A 30 56.90 67.91 31.51
CA ILE A 30 57.30 67.38 30.20
C ILE A 30 58.25 66.20 30.43
N GLU A 31 59.35 66.46 31.11
CA GLU A 31 60.26 65.46 31.65
C GLU A 31 60.83 66.05 32.95
N SER A 32 60.78 65.30 34.03
CA SER A 32 61.31 65.74 35.33
C SER A 32 61.88 64.55 36.08
N GLU A 33 63.03 64.76 36.69
CA GLU A 33 63.72 63.77 37.50
C GLU A 33 64.01 64.39 38.87
N LEU A 34 63.55 63.71 39.92
CA LEU A 34 63.77 64.11 41.30
C LEU A 34 64.59 63.03 42.00
N ILE A 35 65.75 63.41 42.50
CA ILE A 35 66.59 62.56 43.34
C ILE A 35 66.29 62.94 44.79
N LEU A 36 65.81 61.96 45.56
CA LEU A 36 65.36 62.15 46.94
C LEU A 36 66.43 61.69 47.93
N HIS A 37 66.58 62.44 49.01
CA HIS A 37 67.38 62.04 50.17
C HIS A 37 66.61 61.00 50.99
N GLU A 38 67.32 60.16 51.75
CA GLU A 38 66.75 59.21 52.73
C GLU A 38 65.99 59.89 53.89
N GLY A 39 66.11 61.22 54.01
CA GLY A 39 65.59 62.00 55.12
C GLY A 39 64.37 62.80 54.72
N VAL A 40 64.28 64.04 55.22
CA VAL A 40 63.16 64.92 54.88
C VAL A 40 63.44 65.64 53.57
N ASN A 41 62.52 65.47 52.61
CA ASN A 41 62.57 66.14 51.31
C ASN A 41 61.53 67.27 51.28
N ILE A 42 61.98 68.50 51.04
CA ILE A 42 61.08 69.68 50.97
C ILE A 42 61.05 70.19 49.53
N ILE A 43 59.87 70.14 48.90
CA ILE A 43 59.65 70.61 47.53
C ILE A 43 58.99 71.99 47.58
N THR A 44 59.74 73.03 47.24
CA THR A 44 59.26 74.43 47.25
C THR A 44 59.14 75.01 45.85
N GLY A 45 58.24 75.97 45.65
CA GLY A 45 58.05 76.64 44.37
C GLY A 45 56.76 77.46 44.34
N ARG A 46 56.55 78.26 43.29
CA ARG A 46 55.33 79.08 43.11
C ARG A 46 54.07 78.21 43.06
N SER A 47 52.91 78.75 43.40
CA SER A 47 51.63 78.06 43.15
C SER A 47 51.51 77.66 41.68
N ASP A 48 50.85 76.54 41.41
CA ASP A 48 50.67 75.97 40.06
C ASP A 48 51.95 75.59 39.28
N SER A 49 53.10 75.48 39.97
CA SER A 49 54.36 74.99 39.39
C SER A 49 54.43 73.47 39.21
N GLY A 50 53.38 72.71 39.54
CA GLY A 50 53.37 71.26 39.40
C GLY A 50 53.78 70.45 40.63
N LYS A 51 54.06 71.09 41.78
CA LYS A 51 54.44 70.38 43.03
C LYS A 51 53.45 69.27 43.41
N SER A 52 52.15 69.55 43.35
CA SER A 52 51.10 68.57 43.66
C SER A 52 51.01 67.46 42.61
N ALA A 53 51.50 67.67 41.38
CA ALA A 53 51.54 66.64 40.36
C ALA A 53 52.54 65.53 40.71
N ILE A 54 53.61 65.84 41.45
CA ILE A 54 54.59 64.84 41.94
C ILE A 54 53.92 63.87 42.91
N ILE A 55 53.13 64.37 43.86
CA ILE A 55 52.38 63.54 44.82
C ILE A 55 51.32 62.71 44.09
N ARG A 56 50.61 63.30 43.11
CA ARG A 56 49.64 62.56 42.27
C ARG A 56 50.31 61.48 41.43
N ALA A 57 51.51 61.72 40.93
CA ALA A 57 52.27 60.73 40.18
C ALA A 57 52.61 59.52 41.05
N LEU A 58 53.05 59.75 42.29
CA LEU A 58 53.27 58.68 43.25
C LEU A 58 51.98 57.91 43.56
N LEU A 59 50.88 58.64 43.83
CA LEU A 59 49.57 58.04 44.08
C LEU A 59 49.09 57.19 42.88
N TRP A 60 49.37 57.66 41.66
CA TRP A 60 49.00 56.96 40.44
C TRP A 60 49.74 55.63 40.27
N VAL A 61 51.04 55.59 40.60
CA VAL A 61 51.81 54.34 40.60
C VAL A 61 51.25 53.34 41.62
N ILE A 62 50.95 53.78 42.84
CA ILE A 62 50.54 52.87 43.95
C ILE A 62 49.07 52.46 43.93
N SER A 63 48.19 53.22 43.26
CA SER A 63 46.73 53.00 43.34
C SER A 63 46.00 52.93 41.99
N ASN A 64 46.70 53.16 40.88
CA ASN A 64 46.11 53.26 39.53
C ASN A 64 44.90 54.23 39.47
N LYS A 65 44.91 55.29 40.28
CA LYS A 65 43.81 56.26 40.40
C LYS A 65 44.28 57.70 40.19
N PRO A 66 43.47 58.56 39.52
CA PRO A 66 42.22 58.24 38.81
C PRO A 66 42.46 57.41 37.54
N PRO A 67 41.51 56.54 37.14
CA PRO A 67 41.64 55.75 35.91
C PRO A 67 41.56 56.63 34.66
N GLY A 68 42.26 56.23 33.60
CA GLY A 68 42.18 56.87 32.28
C GLY A 68 43.32 57.85 31.96
N LYS A 69 43.15 58.62 30.87
CA LYS A 69 44.21 59.50 30.31
C LYS A 69 44.24 60.90 30.94
N TYR A 70 43.49 61.16 32.02
CA TYR A 70 43.37 62.50 32.63
C TYR A 70 44.68 63.06 33.21
N LEU A 71 45.62 62.19 33.53
CA LEU A 71 46.92 62.56 34.09
C LEU A 71 47.96 62.92 33.01
N ARG A 72 47.63 62.68 31.74
CA ARG A 72 48.47 63.05 30.59
C ARG A 72 48.53 64.56 30.42
N ARG A 73 49.72 65.06 30.08
CA ARG A 73 49.92 66.47 29.72
C ARG A 73 49.03 66.90 28.56
N TRP A 74 48.38 68.06 28.67
CA TRP A 74 47.59 68.65 27.59
C TRP A 74 48.49 68.99 26.38
N GLY A 75 48.11 68.54 25.18
CA GLY A 75 48.90 68.70 23.94
C GLY A 75 49.91 67.57 23.67
N ALA A 76 50.03 66.55 24.53
CA ALA A 76 50.81 65.35 24.25
C ALA A 76 50.03 64.37 23.35
N ASN A 77 49.84 64.76 22.07
CA ASN A 77 49.10 64.00 21.05
C ASN A 77 49.83 62.69 20.69
N GLY A 78 49.61 61.63 21.49
CA GLY A 78 50.13 60.28 21.21
C GLY A 78 51.49 59.92 21.83
N GLY A 79 52.10 60.79 22.63
CA GLY A 79 53.37 60.48 23.32
C GLY A 79 53.22 59.47 24.47
N GLU A 80 54.29 58.82 24.89
CA GLU A 80 54.27 57.96 26.08
C GLU A 80 54.18 58.82 27.36
N THR A 81 53.18 58.55 28.21
CA THR A 81 53.10 59.10 29.58
C THR A 81 53.54 58.01 30.53
N SER A 82 54.56 58.27 31.34
CA SER A 82 55.05 57.32 32.33
C SER A 82 55.54 58.01 33.60
N VAL A 83 55.42 57.27 34.70
CA VAL A 83 55.96 57.62 36.02
C VAL A 83 56.79 56.44 36.48
N GLU A 84 58.06 56.70 36.77
CA GLU A 84 59.01 55.73 37.30
C GLU A 84 59.35 56.11 38.75
N VAL A 85 59.25 55.15 39.65
CA VAL A 85 59.61 55.27 41.05
C VAL A 85 60.69 54.25 41.34
N SER A 86 61.84 54.72 41.83
CA SER A 86 62.95 53.87 42.26
C SER A 86 63.06 53.90 43.78
N THR A 87 63.36 52.74 44.35
CA THR A 87 63.54 52.56 45.79
C THR A 87 64.97 52.12 46.13
N ALA A 88 65.36 52.25 47.39
CA ALA A 88 66.71 51.94 47.86
C ALA A 88 67.09 50.45 47.72
N ASP A 89 66.10 49.55 47.71
CA ASP A 89 66.25 48.11 47.49
C ASP A 89 66.39 47.72 46.01
N ARG A 90 66.74 48.69 45.14
CA ARG A 90 66.95 48.52 43.70
C ARG A 90 65.71 48.04 42.95
N ILE A 91 64.52 48.28 43.50
CA ILE A 91 63.27 48.07 42.79
C ILE A 91 62.96 49.34 41.99
N VAL A 92 62.61 49.16 40.72
CA VAL A 92 62.17 50.25 39.84
C VAL A 92 60.82 49.87 39.28
N ILE A 93 59.84 50.76 39.48
CA ILE A 93 58.47 50.53 39.02
C ILE A 93 58.09 51.67 38.10
N THR A 94 57.77 51.31 36.86
CA THR A 94 57.33 52.24 35.85
C THR A 94 55.87 51.96 35.52
N HIS A 95 55.00 52.92 35.82
CA HIS A 95 53.62 52.88 35.37
C HIS A 95 53.47 53.80 34.16
N GLY A 96 52.96 53.27 33.04
CA GLY A 96 52.82 54.01 31.79
C GLY A 96 51.50 53.77 31.08
N ILE A 97 51.13 54.68 30.17
CA ILE A 97 49.93 54.60 29.33
C ILE A 97 50.31 54.52 27.86
N ASP A 98 50.05 53.36 27.25
CA ASP A 98 50.01 53.10 25.81
C ASP A 98 48.53 53.02 25.32
N ASP A 99 48.01 51.79 25.14
CA ASP A 99 46.64 51.45 24.76
C ASP A 99 45.76 51.08 25.95
N ALA A 100 46.28 50.28 26.89
CA ALA A 100 45.57 49.80 28.08
C ALA A 100 46.29 50.13 29.40
N GLY A 101 47.54 50.61 29.34
CA GLY A 101 48.37 50.87 30.50
C GLY A 101 49.19 49.66 30.91
N TYR A 102 50.36 49.90 31.49
CA TYR A 102 51.31 48.86 31.89
C TYR A 102 52.05 49.21 33.18
N TYR A 103 52.58 48.18 33.82
CA TYR A 103 53.51 48.25 34.93
C TYR A 103 54.76 47.47 34.57
N ASP A 104 55.90 48.14 34.47
CA ASP A 104 57.20 47.48 34.37
C ASP A 104 57.83 47.46 35.75
N VAL A 105 58.12 46.25 36.26
CA VAL A 105 58.77 46.05 37.55
C VAL A 105 60.15 45.47 37.31
N THR A 106 61.18 46.23 37.69
CA THR A 106 62.57 45.79 37.59
C THR A 106 63.10 45.46 38.97
N CYS A 107 63.50 44.21 39.17
CA CYS A 107 64.12 43.71 40.40
C CYS A 107 65.33 42.84 40.04
N ASN A 108 66.43 42.95 40.78
CA ASN A 108 67.62 42.09 40.62
C ASN A 108 68.18 42.03 39.17
N GLY A 109 67.99 43.08 38.37
CA GLY A 109 68.47 43.16 36.99
C GLY A 109 67.55 42.56 35.92
N GLY A 110 66.38 42.01 36.30
CA GLY A 110 65.34 41.56 35.37
C GLY A 110 64.12 42.48 35.39
N THR A 111 63.57 42.78 34.21
CA THR A 111 62.35 43.61 34.05
C THR A 111 61.18 42.72 33.64
N ASN A 112 60.12 42.70 34.45
CA ASN A 112 58.86 42.03 34.14
C ASN A 112 57.80 43.06 33.74
N ARG A 113 57.16 42.86 32.58
CA ARG A 113 56.11 43.75 32.06
C ARG A 113 54.73 43.17 32.36
N LEU A 114 54.01 43.84 33.25
CA LEU A 114 52.66 43.48 33.67
C LEU A 114 51.67 44.38 32.94
N LYS A 115 50.70 43.78 32.23
CA LYS A 115 49.60 44.55 31.65
C LYS A 115 48.71 45.06 32.78
N ALA A 116 48.45 46.37 32.82
CA ALA A 116 47.57 46.94 33.84
C ALA A 116 46.13 46.49 33.56
N LEU A 117 45.55 45.73 34.50
CA LEU A 117 44.12 45.42 34.47
C LEU A 117 43.35 46.69 34.84
N ARG A 118 42.22 46.93 34.15
CA ARG A 118 41.47 48.21 34.09
C ARG A 118 41.13 48.93 35.40
N THR A 119 41.31 48.32 36.57
CA THR A 119 40.79 48.88 37.83
C THR A 119 41.77 48.82 39.00
N ASP A 120 42.68 47.83 39.03
CA ASP A 120 43.55 47.60 40.19
C ASP A 120 45.03 47.45 39.82
N VAL A 121 45.88 47.70 40.80
CA VAL A 121 47.34 47.54 40.71
C VAL A 121 47.69 46.04 40.81
N PRO A 122 48.59 45.51 39.97
CA PRO A 122 49.02 44.11 40.08
C PRO A 122 49.59 43.77 41.48
N GLU A 123 49.23 42.60 42.03
CA GLU A 123 49.67 42.17 43.37
C GLU A 123 51.19 42.16 43.54
N GLU A 124 51.94 41.90 42.47
CA GLU A 124 53.40 41.98 42.45
C GLU A 124 53.91 43.38 42.79
N VAL A 125 53.28 44.42 42.22
CA VAL A 125 53.62 45.82 42.49
C VAL A 125 53.27 46.17 43.94
N THR A 126 52.07 45.82 44.41
CA THR A 126 51.63 46.13 45.78
C THR A 126 52.54 45.48 46.84
N ARG A 127 52.93 44.22 46.66
CA ARG A 127 53.83 43.50 47.58
C ARG A 127 55.24 44.08 47.62
N LEU A 128 55.74 44.56 46.48
CA LEU A 128 57.12 45.05 46.36
C LEU A 128 57.26 46.48 46.89
N VAL A 129 56.35 47.38 46.50
CA VAL A 129 56.38 48.79 46.92
C VAL A 129 56.14 48.94 48.42
N ASP A 130 55.21 48.15 48.99
CA ASP A 130 54.82 48.25 50.39
C ASP A 130 54.42 49.69 50.80
N LEU A 131 53.82 50.43 49.86
CA LEU A 131 53.17 51.71 50.08
C LEU A 131 51.71 51.59 49.68
N ASP A 132 50.86 52.12 50.53
CA ASP A 132 49.42 52.16 50.35
C ASP A 132 48.93 53.61 50.45
N THR A 133 47.68 53.86 50.13
CA THR A 133 47.13 55.23 50.07
C THR A 133 47.18 55.94 51.41
N PHE A 134 47.25 55.23 52.54
CA PHE A 134 47.39 55.84 53.86
C PHE A 134 48.77 56.47 54.10
N ASN A 135 49.80 56.10 53.32
CA ASN A 135 51.13 56.70 53.41
C ASN A 135 51.19 58.09 52.76
N VAL A 136 50.15 58.50 52.05
CA VAL A 136 50.07 59.77 51.32
C VAL A 136 48.94 60.61 51.90
N GLN A 137 49.25 61.82 52.36
CA GLN A 137 48.25 62.81 52.77
C GLN A 137 48.14 63.91 51.71
N SER A 138 46.97 64.05 51.10
CA SER A 138 46.69 65.08 50.10
C SER A 138 46.34 66.42 50.77
N GLN A 139 46.45 67.51 50.00
CA GLN A 139 46.25 68.88 50.50
C GLN A 139 44.86 69.16 51.12
N LEU A 140 43.82 68.43 50.70
CA LEU A 140 42.45 68.57 51.20
C LEU A 140 41.99 67.36 52.03
N ASP A 141 42.91 66.43 52.34
CA ASP A 141 42.55 65.27 53.15
C ASP A 141 42.33 65.71 54.60
N GLN A 142 41.28 65.17 55.20
CA GLN A 142 41.01 65.34 56.62
C GLN A 142 42.21 64.84 57.43
N HIS A 143 42.40 65.42 58.62
CA HIS A 143 43.43 64.94 59.54
C HIS A 143 43.14 63.48 59.87
N PHE A 144 44.09 62.61 59.49
CA PHE A 144 43.97 61.16 59.62
C PHE A 144 43.55 60.81 61.05
N MET A 145 42.50 59.99 61.18
CA MET A 145 41.87 59.53 62.42
C MET A 145 41.27 60.58 63.38
N ILE A 146 41.63 61.86 63.28
CA ILE A 146 41.14 62.90 64.20
C ILE A 146 39.74 63.39 63.82
N GLN A 147 39.48 63.57 62.52
CA GLN A 147 38.21 64.11 62.01
C GLN A 147 37.28 63.03 61.44
N GLN A 148 37.67 61.76 61.52
CA GLN A 148 36.90 60.63 61.02
C GLN A 148 35.88 60.14 62.07
N SER A 149 34.79 59.52 61.63
CA SER A 149 33.82 58.91 62.55
C SER A 149 34.43 57.71 63.29
N ALA A 150 33.97 57.43 64.51
CA ALA A 150 34.45 56.30 65.32
C ALA A 150 34.39 54.96 64.57
N GLY A 151 33.34 54.74 63.77
CA GLY A 151 33.21 53.54 62.93
C GLY A 151 34.15 53.50 61.71
N SER A 152 34.60 54.64 61.21
CA SER A 152 35.65 54.72 60.16
C SER A 152 37.02 54.44 60.76
N VAL A 153 37.32 55.03 61.92
CA VAL A 153 38.56 54.80 62.66
C VAL A 153 38.70 53.32 63.04
N ALA A 154 37.62 52.70 63.55
CA ALA A 154 37.62 51.28 63.87
C ALA A 154 37.88 50.38 62.64
N ARG A 155 37.30 50.72 61.49
CA ARG A 155 37.56 49.98 60.23
C ARG A 155 39.01 50.12 59.79
N GLU A 156 39.57 51.32 59.85
CA GLU A 156 40.95 51.56 59.46
C GLU A 156 41.93 50.86 60.40
N LEU A 157 41.68 50.88 61.71
CA LEU A 157 42.46 50.10 62.69
C LEU A 157 42.36 48.59 62.46
N ASN A 158 41.17 48.07 62.16
CA ASN A 158 40.98 46.66 61.83
C ASN A 158 41.74 46.27 60.54
N ARG A 159 41.81 47.20 59.57
CA ARG A 159 42.58 47.00 58.34
C ARG A 159 44.07 46.97 58.61
N LEU A 160 44.59 47.93 59.38
CA LEU A 160 46.01 48.00 59.77
C LEU A 160 46.47 46.82 60.64
N THR A 161 45.58 46.29 61.47
CA THR A 161 45.88 45.15 62.37
C THR A 161 45.62 43.78 61.73
N GLY A 162 45.09 43.74 60.50
CA GLY A 162 44.71 42.49 59.83
C GLY A 162 43.46 41.81 60.41
N LEU A 163 42.75 42.46 61.35
CA LEU A 163 41.50 41.99 61.95
C LEU A 163 40.28 42.12 61.01
N GLY A 164 40.46 42.71 59.82
CA GLY A 164 39.42 42.80 58.78
C GLY A 164 38.80 41.43 58.43
N ILE A 165 39.61 40.37 58.41
CA ILE A 165 39.19 38.99 58.12
C ILE A 165 38.06 38.54 59.06
N VAL A 166 38.17 38.89 60.36
CA VAL A 166 37.15 38.53 61.36
C VAL A 166 35.83 39.23 61.07
N THR A 167 35.89 40.48 60.60
CA THR A 167 34.70 41.27 60.24
C THR A 167 34.02 40.70 59.00
N ASP A 168 34.80 40.26 58.00
CA ASP A 168 34.28 39.62 56.80
C ASP A 168 33.63 38.28 57.10
N MET A 169 34.27 37.46 57.94
CA MET A 169 33.71 36.19 58.43
C MET A 169 32.38 36.40 59.16
N LEU A 170 32.29 37.39 60.04
CA LEU A 170 31.05 37.70 60.77
C LEU A 170 29.94 38.15 59.81
N THR A 171 30.29 38.95 58.81
CA THR A 171 29.35 39.43 57.79
C THR A 171 28.78 38.27 56.98
N GLU A 172 29.62 37.34 56.55
CA GLU A 172 29.21 36.15 55.79
C GLU A 172 28.37 35.19 56.66
N ALA A 173 28.75 34.98 57.92
CA ALA A 173 27.98 34.16 58.86
C ALA A 173 26.56 34.73 59.06
N ASN A 174 26.43 36.04 59.26
CA ASN A 174 25.14 36.70 59.43
C ASN A 174 24.26 36.62 58.18
N LYS A 175 24.84 36.71 56.98
CA LYS A 175 24.11 36.49 55.72
C LYS A 175 23.53 35.07 55.66
N ARG A 176 24.33 34.06 55.99
CA ARG A 176 23.87 32.65 56.01
C ARG A 176 22.76 32.42 57.03
N ILE A 177 22.92 32.93 58.25
CA ILE A 177 21.90 32.85 59.30
C ILE A 177 20.59 33.46 58.83
N THR A 178 20.65 34.64 58.22
CA THR A 178 19.46 35.33 57.70
C THR A 178 18.80 34.53 56.57
N GLY A 179 19.59 33.95 55.65
CA GLY A 179 19.10 33.11 54.56
C GLY A 179 18.37 31.85 55.07
N ILE A 180 18.96 31.15 56.04
CA ILE A 180 18.37 29.96 56.66
C ILE A 180 17.05 30.32 57.37
N ASN A 181 17.03 31.42 58.14
CA ASN A 181 15.83 31.86 58.84
C ASN A 181 14.67 32.18 57.88
N THR A 182 14.96 32.75 56.71
CA THR A 182 13.95 33.00 55.68
C THR A 182 13.41 31.67 55.12
N GLN A 183 14.27 30.71 54.79
CA GLN A 183 13.86 29.40 54.31
C GLN A 183 12.99 28.65 55.33
N MET A 184 13.34 28.72 56.62
CA MET A 184 12.56 28.14 57.70
C MET A 184 11.14 28.70 57.80
N ARG A 185 10.92 29.97 57.41
CA ARG A 185 9.57 30.58 57.37
C ARG A 185 8.78 30.19 56.12
N GLU A 186 9.44 30.03 54.97
CA GLU A 186 8.79 29.73 53.70
C GLU A 186 8.39 28.26 53.54
N LEU A 187 9.22 27.32 54.01
CA LEU A 187 8.99 25.89 53.82
C LEU A 187 7.65 25.41 54.42
N PRO A 188 7.25 25.81 55.64
CA PRO A 188 5.95 25.45 56.19
C PRO A 188 4.77 25.94 55.35
N GLN A 189 4.87 27.14 54.75
CA GLN A 189 3.83 27.69 53.88
C GLN A 189 3.70 26.89 52.57
N LYS A 190 4.83 26.42 52.02
CA LYS A 190 4.81 25.53 50.84
C LYS A 190 4.20 24.18 51.16
N ILE A 191 4.53 23.62 52.33
CA ILE A 191 3.94 22.35 52.79
C ILE A 191 2.43 22.48 52.95
N SER A 192 1.93 23.56 53.58
CA SER A 192 0.49 23.74 53.76
C SER A 192 -0.24 23.93 52.42
N ALA A 193 0.34 24.68 51.47
CA ALA A 193 -0.22 24.85 50.13
C ALA A 193 -0.29 23.53 49.34
N ILE A 194 0.78 22.72 49.40
CA ILE A 194 0.82 21.40 48.75
C ILE A 194 -0.19 20.45 49.40
N THR A 195 -0.28 20.45 50.74
CA THR A 195 -1.23 19.60 51.48
C THR A 195 -2.68 19.96 51.11
N THR A 196 -3.00 21.25 51.07
CA THR A 196 -4.32 21.72 50.61
C THR A 196 -4.62 21.30 49.17
N SER A 197 -3.60 21.29 48.30
CA SER A 197 -3.74 20.85 46.91
C SER A 197 -3.95 19.34 46.78
N LEU A 198 -3.32 18.55 47.67
CA LEU A 198 -3.54 17.11 47.78
C LEU A 198 -4.94 16.79 48.30
N GLU A 199 -5.44 17.53 49.29
CA GLU A 199 -6.81 17.38 49.82
C GLU A 199 -7.88 17.73 48.77
N ARG A 200 -7.60 18.66 47.86
CA ARG A 200 -8.50 19.05 46.76
C ARG A 200 -8.53 18.06 45.61
N LEU A 201 -7.58 17.12 45.54
CA LEU A 201 -7.64 16.07 44.53
C LEU A 201 -8.74 15.08 44.96
N PRO A 202 -9.83 14.93 44.19
CA PRO A 202 -10.82 13.91 44.48
C PRO A 202 -10.14 12.56 44.52
N ASP A 203 -10.56 11.72 45.47
CA ASP A 203 -9.99 10.42 45.78
C ASP A 203 -9.63 9.69 44.48
N ILE A 204 -8.33 9.62 44.19
CA ILE A 204 -7.77 9.09 42.95
C ILE A 204 -8.33 7.68 42.71
N GLN A 205 -8.64 6.95 43.79
CA GLN A 205 -9.30 5.65 43.76
C GLN A 205 -10.68 5.68 43.09
N LEU A 206 -11.48 6.71 43.33
CA LEU A 206 -12.79 6.89 42.69
C LEU A 206 -12.63 7.10 41.18
N ILE A 207 -11.64 7.90 40.75
CA ILE A 207 -11.35 8.11 39.33
C ILE A 207 -10.89 6.81 38.68
N ILE A 208 -9.99 6.07 39.32
CA ILE A 208 -9.53 4.75 38.84
C ILE A 208 -10.71 3.78 38.71
N SER A 209 -11.62 3.74 39.68
CA SER A 209 -12.80 2.87 39.61
C SER A 209 -13.74 3.24 38.45
N LYS A 210 -13.95 4.54 38.20
CA LYS A 210 -14.77 5.02 37.09
C LYS A 210 -14.13 4.70 35.75
N LEU A 211 -12.81 4.88 35.63
CA LEU A 211 -12.05 4.55 34.42
C LEU A 211 -12.16 3.06 34.10
N LYS A 212 -11.96 2.18 35.09
CA LYS A 212 -12.13 0.72 34.91
C LYS A 212 -13.54 0.34 34.46
N GLN A 213 -14.57 0.99 35.01
CA GLN A 213 -15.95 0.77 34.58
C GLN A 213 -16.19 1.23 33.13
N THR A 214 -15.63 2.38 32.74
CA THR A 214 -15.73 2.89 31.37
C THR A 214 -15.01 1.99 30.38
N GLU A 215 -13.82 1.48 30.71
CA GLU A 215 -13.07 0.53 29.88
C GLU A 215 -13.85 -0.78 29.69
N ALA A 216 -14.45 -1.33 30.75
CA ALA A 216 -15.30 -2.51 30.65
C ALA A 216 -16.51 -2.29 29.75
N LEU A 217 -17.12 -1.10 29.81
CA LEU A 217 -18.22 -0.72 28.92
C LEU A 217 -17.76 -0.64 27.46
N ASP A 218 -16.59 -0.06 27.20
CA ASP A 218 -16.04 0.08 25.84
C ASP A 218 -15.76 -1.28 25.20
N VAL A 219 -15.22 -2.23 25.97
CA VAL A 219 -15.05 -3.63 25.53
C VAL A 219 -16.41 -4.24 25.17
N SER A 220 -17.43 -4.10 26.03
CA SER A 220 -18.77 -4.64 25.74
C SER A 220 -19.41 -4.00 24.49
N VAL A 221 -19.18 -2.72 24.23
CA VAL A 221 -19.67 -2.02 23.03
C VAL A 221 -18.96 -2.55 21.78
N ARG A 222 -17.64 -2.74 21.83
CA ARG A 222 -16.89 -3.32 20.70
C ARG A 222 -17.38 -4.72 20.36
N ASP A 223 -17.55 -5.59 21.36
CA ASP A 223 -18.03 -6.96 21.16
C ASP A 223 -19.44 -6.98 20.55
N ARG A 224 -20.35 -6.12 21.03
CA ARG A 224 -21.70 -5.99 20.46
C ARG A 224 -21.68 -5.46 19.04
N THR A 225 -20.78 -4.53 18.73
CA THR A 225 -20.63 -3.97 17.38
C THR A 225 -20.10 -5.02 16.41
N ALA A 226 -19.10 -5.81 16.84
CA ALA A 226 -18.60 -6.94 16.06
C ALA A 226 -19.69 -7.99 15.82
N ALA A 227 -20.43 -8.38 16.86
CA ALA A 227 -21.56 -9.30 16.73
C ALA A 227 -22.64 -8.77 15.78
N PHE A 228 -22.98 -7.48 15.86
CA PHE A 228 -23.94 -6.84 14.96
C PHE A 228 -23.46 -6.87 13.50
N SER A 229 -22.19 -6.55 13.25
CA SER A 229 -21.62 -6.61 11.90
C SER A 229 -21.68 -8.02 11.32
N HIS A 230 -21.40 -9.05 12.13
CA HIS A 230 -21.50 -10.44 11.72
C HIS A 230 -22.94 -10.85 11.40
N LEU A 231 -23.90 -10.37 12.19
CA LEU A 231 -25.33 -10.60 11.96
C LEU A 231 -25.81 -9.95 10.66
N GLN A 232 -25.36 -8.73 10.38
CA GLN A 232 -25.65 -8.01 9.15
C GLN A 232 -25.10 -8.75 7.92
N ASP A 233 -23.86 -9.24 8.01
CA ASP A 233 -23.23 -10.04 6.97
C ASP A 233 -24.01 -11.35 6.72
N THR A 234 -24.39 -12.04 7.80
CA THR A 234 -25.18 -13.27 7.71
C THR A 234 -26.56 -13.03 7.09
N CYS A 235 -27.23 -11.93 7.46
CA CYS A 235 -28.49 -11.54 6.87
C CYS A 235 -28.34 -11.31 5.36
N SER A 236 -27.30 -10.56 4.94
CA SER A 236 -27.03 -10.31 3.52
C SER A 236 -26.75 -11.60 2.73
N ARG A 237 -26.02 -12.56 3.32
CA ARG A 237 -25.77 -13.88 2.72
C ARG A 237 -27.08 -14.66 2.56
N THR A 238 -27.92 -14.63 3.59
CA THR A 238 -29.23 -15.30 3.56
C THR A 238 -30.14 -14.71 2.50
N THR A 239 -30.15 -13.39 2.34
CA THR A 239 -30.91 -12.71 1.27
C THR A 239 -30.42 -13.13 -0.12
N ARG A 240 -29.11 -13.26 -0.33
CA ARG A 240 -28.56 -13.76 -1.61
C ARG A 240 -29.00 -15.20 -1.89
N VAL A 241 -28.90 -16.07 -0.89
CA VAL A 241 -29.33 -17.49 -1.02
C VAL A 241 -30.83 -17.58 -1.31
N LEU A 242 -31.66 -16.77 -0.66
CA LEU A 242 -33.09 -16.68 -0.96
C LEU A 242 -33.36 -16.22 -2.41
N ALA A 243 -32.63 -15.21 -2.89
CA ALA A 243 -32.74 -14.77 -4.29
C ALA A 243 -32.34 -15.87 -5.28
N ASP A 244 -31.29 -16.65 -4.97
CA ASP A 244 -30.89 -17.81 -5.76
C ASP A 244 -31.93 -18.93 -5.75
N LEU A 245 -32.52 -19.23 -4.59
CA LEU A 245 -33.62 -20.20 -4.47
C LEU A 245 -34.85 -19.78 -5.28
N ILE A 246 -35.21 -18.49 -5.26
CA ILE A 246 -36.31 -17.96 -6.08
C ILE A 246 -35.98 -18.13 -7.57
N ARG A 247 -34.74 -17.83 -8.00
CA ARG A 247 -34.29 -18.04 -9.38
C ARG A 247 -34.37 -19.51 -9.79
N GLN A 248 -33.90 -20.42 -8.94
CA GLN A 248 -33.96 -21.86 -9.20
C GLN A 248 -35.40 -22.38 -9.27
N LYS A 249 -36.28 -21.92 -8.38
CA LYS A 249 -37.71 -22.26 -8.43
C LYS A 249 -38.34 -21.79 -9.73
N ALA A 250 -38.10 -20.54 -10.13
CA ALA A 250 -38.61 -20.02 -11.41
C ALA A 250 -38.06 -20.79 -12.62
N ALA A 251 -36.79 -21.22 -12.59
CA ALA A 251 -36.22 -22.07 -13.64
C ALA A 251 -36.86 -23.47 -13.67
N ARG A 252 -37.15 -24.05 -12.49
CA ARG A 252 -37.85 -25.34 -12.37
C ARG A 252 -39.29 -25.26 -12.87
N ASP A 253 -40.01 -24.19 -12.54
CA ASP A 253 -41.37 -23.95 -13.03
C ASP A 253 -41.38 -23.83 -14.57
N ARG A 254 -40.38 -23.14 -15.15
CA ARG A 254 -40.17 -23.11 -16.61
C ARG A 254 -39.81 -24.48 -17.21
N LEU A 255 -39.11 -25.33 -16.48
CA LEU A 255 -38.80 -26.69 -16.93
C LEU A 255 -40.07 -27.55 -16.99
N SER A 256 -40.95 -27.41 -15.99
CA SER A 256 -42.23 -28.14 -15.95
C SER A 256 -43.16 -27.76 -17.11
N SER A 257 -43.13 -26.49 -17.55
CA SER A 257 -43.88 -26.05 -18.73
C SER A 257 -43.29 -26.57 -20.04
N VAL A 258 -41.97 -26.80 -20.09
CA VAL A 258 -41.30 -27.45 -21.22
C VAL A 258 -41.63 -28.95 -21.27
N GLU A 259 -41.66 -29.64 -20.13
CA GLU A 259 -42.08 -31.05 -20.05
C GLU A 259 -43.53 -31.25 -20.52
N THR A 260 -44.44 -30.36 -20.10
CA THR A 260 -45.83 -30.39 -20.58
C THR A 260 -45.91 -30.09 -22.08
N ALA A 261 -45.15 -29.13 -22.60
CA ALA A 261 -45.09 -28.84 -24.03
C ALA A 261 -44.55 -30.02 -24.86
N LEU A 262 -43.53 -30.72 -24.37
CA LEU A 262 -43.00 -31.95 -24.97
C LEU A 262 -44.05 -33.06 -25.01
N SER A 263 -44.76 -33.30 -23.90
CA SER A 263 -45.83 -34.30 -23.85
C SER A 263 -46.99 -34.00 -24.82
N LEU A 264 -47.35 -32.72 -25.00
CA LEU A 264 -48.34 -32.26 -25.97
C LEU A 264 -47.85 -32.45 -27.41
N GLN A 265 -46.55 -32.22 -27.66
CA GLN A 265 -45.94 -32.47 -28.97
C GLN A 265 -45.94 -33.95 -29.33
N GLU A 266 -45.66 -34.83 -28.38
CA GLU A 266 -45.72 -36.29 -28.57
C GLU A 266 -47.15 -36.76 -28.85
N ARG A 267 -48.15 -36.32 -28.06
CA ARG A 267 -49.57 -36.62 -28.33
C ARG A 267 -50.02 -36.12 -29.70
N LYS A 268 -49.57 -34.92 -30.11
CA LYS A 268 -49.83 -34.39 -31.46
C LYS A 268 -49.20 -35.27 -32.54
N ARG A 269 -47.96 -35.72 -32.35
CA ARG A 269 -47.28 -36.64 -33.30
C ARG A 269 -48.01 -37.97 -33.41
N GLU A 270 -48.46 -38.53 -32.29
CA GLU A 270 -49.21 -39.78 -32.26
C GLU A 270 -50.56 -39.66 -32.97
N LYS A 271 -51.34 -38.62 -32.67
CA LYS A 271 -52.58 -38.32 -33.39
C LYS A 271 -52.36 -38.06 -34.87
N THR A 272 -51.24 -37.43 -35.24
CA THR A 272 -50.86 -37.23 -36.66
C THR A 272 -50.52 -38.56 -37.34
N ARG A 273 -49.84 -39.49 -36.66
CA ARG A 273 -49.58 -40.84 -37.17
C ARG A 273 -50.88 -41.63 -37.34
N GLU A 274 -51.77 -41.55 -36.36
CA GLU A 274 -53.09 -42.18 -36.39
C GLU A 274 -53.94 -41.65 -37.56
N TRP A 275 -53.96 -40.32 -37.75
CA TRP A 275 -54.63 -39.70 -38.89
C TRP A 275 -54.03 -40.13 -40.24
N LYS A 276 -52.69 -40.20 -40.35
CA LYS A 276 -52.02 -40.73 -41.56
C LYS A 276 -52.39 -42.19 -41.84
N ARG A 277 -52.45 -43.05 -40.80
CA ARG A 277 -52.91 -44.44 -40.94
C ARG A 277 -54.36 -44.52 -41.41
N LEU A 278 -55.26 -43.77 -40.80
CA LEU A 278 -56.67 -43.71 -41.20
C LEU A 278 -56.81 -43.22 -42.65
N THR A 279 -56.02 -42.23 -43.05
CA THR A 279 -56.00 -41.70 -44.42
C THR A 279 -55.54 -42.76 -45.42
N SER A 280 -54.50 -43.54 -45.09
CA SER A 280 -54.06 -44.66 -45.93
C SER A 280 -55.11 -45.77 -46.03
N ILE A 281 -55.80 -46.10 -44.93
CA ILE A 281 -56.88 -47.10 -44.94
C ILE A 281 -58.04 -46.61 -45.82
N CYS A 282 -58.45 -45.35 -45.68
CA CYS A 282 -59.46 -44.75 -46.54
C CYS A 282 -59.05 -44.77 -48.02
N ALA A 283 -57.77 -44.55 -48.34
CA ALA A 283 -57.26 -44.67 -49.71
C ALA A 283 -57.36 -46.11 -50.23
N SER A 284 -56.94 -47.11 -49.45
CA SER A 284 -57.07 -48.53 -49.82
C SER A 284 -58.53 -48.98 -49.96
N ILE A 285 -59.45 -48.45 -49.15
CA ILE A 285 -60.89 -48.71 -49.29
C ILE A 285 -61.42 -48.10 -50.59
N ARG A 286 -61.03 -46.87 -50.95
CA ARG A 286 -61.40 -46.26 -52.24
C ARG A 286 -60.88 -47.06 -53.42
N GLU A 287 -59.64 -47.54 -53.35
CA GLU A 287 -59.04 -48.37 -54.38
C GLU A 287 -59.79 -49.71 -54.52
N SER A 288 -60.11 -50.36 -53.40
CA SER A 288 -60.93 -51.58 -53.38
C SER A 288 -62.34 -51.34 -53.92
N ALA A 289 -62.96 -50.20 -53.62
CA ALA A 289 -64.25 -49.80 -54.18
C ALA A 289 -64.18 -49.53 -55.69
N ALA A 290 -63.09 -48.93 -56.17
CA ALA A 290 -62.83 -48.75 -57.60
C ALA A 290 -62.67 -50.09 -58.32
N GLN A 291 -61.90 -51.03 -57.74
CA GLN A 291 -61.77 -52.40 -58.25
C GLN A 291 -63.12 -53.13 -58.26
N ARG A 292 -63.95 -52.96 -57.22
CA ARG A 292 -65.32 -53.49 -57.18
C ARG A 292 -66.20 -52.92 -58.30
N ASN A 293 -66.10 -51.63 -58.60
CA ASN A 293 -66.82 -51.02 -59.72
C ASN A 293 -66.38 -51.58 -61.09
N VAL A 294 -65.09 -51.91 -61.26
CA VAL A 294 -64.60 -52.60 -62.47
C VAL A 294 -65.20 -54.01 -62.57
N LEU A 295 -65.24 -54.76 -61.47
CA LEU A 295 -65.86 -56.09 -61.40
C LEU A 295 -67.37 -56.05 -61.70
N VAL A 296 -68.09 -55.06 -61.17
CA VAL A 296 -69.52 -54.86 -61.48
C VAL A 296 -69.69 -54.59 -62.99
N LYS A 297 -68.90 -53.70 -63.59
CA LYS A 297 -68.95 -53.45 -65.05
C LYS A 297 -68.64 -54.70 -65.88
N LEU A 298 -67.70 -55.53 -65.44
CA LEU A 298 -67.40 -56.83 -66.08
C LEU A 298 -68.58 -57.80 -65.97
N SER A 299 -69.23 -57.89 -64.81
CA SER A 299 -70.39 -58.76 -64.61
C SER A 299 -71.58 -58.37 -65.51
N THR A 300 -71.83 -57.07 -65.70
CA THR A 300 -72.85 -56.57 -66.64
C THR A 300 -72.48 -56.84 -68.11
N ARG A 301 -71.19 -56.89 -68.44
CA ARG A 301 -70.73 -57.33 -69.77
C ARG A 301 -70.98 -58.82 -70.00
N TYR A 302 -70.74 -59.65 -68.98
CA TYR A 302 -70.99 -61.09 -69.05
C TYR A 302 -72.47 -61.44 -69.21
N SER A 303 -73.39 -60.70 -68.58
CA SER A 303 -74.84 -60.91 -68.76
C SER A 303 -75.32 -60.67 -70.19
N ASN A 304 -74.61 -59.84 -70.97
CA ASN A 304 -74.97 -59.52 -72.36
C ASN A 304 -74.35 -60.49 -73.39
N ILE A 305 -73.35 -61.29 -72.99
CA ILE A 305 -72.69 -62.27 -73.88
C ILE A 305 -73.39 -63.63 -73.83
N LEU A 306 -73.96 -63.99 -72.67
CA LEU A 306 -74.70 -65.24 -72.45
C LEU A 306 -75.83 -65.51 -73.47
N PRO A 307 -76.67 -64.53 -73.86
CA PRO A 307 -77.71 -64.75 -74.88
C PRO A 307 -77.13 -64.99 -76.28
N ARG A 308 -75.99 -64.36 -76.61
CA ARG A 308 -75.33 -64.52 -77.93
C ARG A 308 -74.66 -65.88 -78.07
N ALA A 309 -74.09 -66.42 -76.99
CA ALA A 309 -73.53 -67.77 -76.98
C ALA A 309 -74.62 -68.86 -77.13
N ALA A 310 -75.82 -68.64 -76.60
CA ALA A 310 -76.95 -69.55 -76.77
C ALA A 310 -77.44 -69.61 -78.23
N GLY A 311 -77.54 -68.46 -78.92
CA GLY A 311 -77.97 -68.42 -80.33
C GLY A 311 -76.97 -69.06 -81.31
N LEU A 312 -75.66 -69.01 -81.02
CA LEU A 312 -74.66 -69.69 -81.85
C LEU A 312 -74.75 -71.22 -81.75
N ARG A 313 -75.16 -71.74 -80.58
CA ARG A 313 -75.26 -73.19 -80.32
C ARG A 313 -76.40 -73.81 -81.14
N GLU A 314 -77.54 -73.14 -81.22
CA GLU A 314 -78.68 -73.58 -82.03
C GLU A 314 -78.37 -73.63 -83.54
N SER A 315 -77.47 -72.76 -84.01
CA SER A 315 -77.04 -72.73 -85.42
C SER A 315 -76.04 -73.86 -85.77
N ILE A 316 -75.27 -74.34 -84.79
CA ILE A 316 -74.32 -75.45 -84.95
C ILE A 316 -75.08 -76.79 -84.99
N ASP A 317 -76.09 -76.97 -84.15
CA ASP A 317 -76.89 -78.21 -84.12
C ASP A 317 -77.62 -78.44 -85.47
N LYS A 318 -78.21 -77.40 -86.07
CA LYS A 318 -78.86 -77.50 -87.40
C LYS A 318 -77.90 -77.89 -88.53
N ARG A 319 -76.61 -77.52 -88.45
CA ARG A 319 -75.60 -77.91 -89.46
C ARG A 319 -75.10 -79.34 -89.27
N SER A 320 -75.06 -79.82 -88.03
CA SER A 320 -74.68 -81.20 -87.71
C SER A 320 -75.68 -82.21 -88.28
N ASP A 321 -76.98 -81.94 -88.17
CA ASP A 321 -78.03 -82.82 -88.70
C ASP A 321 -77.99 -82.95 -90.23
N GLY A 322 -77.65 -81.87 -90.95
CA GLY A 322 -77.48 -81.89 -92.40
C GLY A 322 -76.28 -82.73 -92.85
N MET A 323 -75.23 -82.82 -92.03
CA MET A 323 -74.01 -83.57 -92.35
C MET A 323 -74.20 -85.09 -92.21
N LEU A 324 -75.05 -85.53 -91.27
CA LEU A 324 -75.39 -86.95 -91.09
C LEU A 324 -76.22 -87.51 -92.26
N GLY A 325 -77.10 -86.70 -92.86
CA GLY A 325 -77.90 -87.12 -94.01
C GLY A 325 -77.06 -87.43 -95.26
N ILE A 326 -76.05 -86.60 -95.55
CA ILE A 326 -75.16 -86.75 -96.72
C ILE A 326 -74.30 -88.02 -96.60
N SER A 327 -73.88 -88.39 -95.39
CA SER A 327 -73.14 -89.63 -95.13
C SER A 327 -73.92 -90.89 -95.52
N SER A 328 -75.23 -90.91 -95.26
CA SER A 328 -76.07 -92.09 -95.54
C SER A 328 -76.30 -92.35 -97.04
N LEU A 329 -76.24 -91.30 -97.87
CA LEU A 329 -76.37 -91.39 -99.31
C LEU A 329 -75.08 -91.91 -99.97
N MET A 330 -73.90 -91.51 -99.46
CA MET A 330 -72.62 -92.04 -99.92
C MET A 330 -72.51 -93.55 -99.68
N GLU A 331 -72.99 -94.05 -98.54
CA GLU A 331 -72.92 -95.48 -98.20
C GLU A 331 -73.78 -96.37 -99.13
N LYS A 332 -74.93 -95.84 -99.60
CA LYS A 332 -75.80 -96.56 -100.55
C LYS A 332 -75.18 -96.70 -101.94
N VAL A 333 -74.47 -95.67 -102.43
CA VAL A 333 -73.83 -95.69 -103.76
C VAL A 333 -72.68 -96.69 -103.83
N VAL A 334 -71.91 -96.82 -102.74
CA VAL A 334 -70.79 -97.76 -102.65
C VAL A 334 -71.27 -99.22 -102.63
N LYS A 335 -72.39 -99.51 -101.98
CA LYS A 335 -72.96 -100.88 -101.95
C LYS A 335 -73.51 -101.32 -103.31
N THR A 336 -74.12 -100.42 -104.08
CA THR A 336 -74.65 -100.76 -105.42
C THR A 336 -73.54 -100.95 -106.45
N SER A 337 -72.43 -100.22 -106.37
CA SER A 337 -71.30 -100.42 -107.28
C SER A 337 -70.61 -101.77 -107.08
N ALA A 338 -70.45 -102.21 -105.82
CA ALA A 338 -69.82 -103.50 -105.50
C ALA A 338 -70.63 -104.71 -106.00
N ASN A 339 -71.95 -104.67 -105.86
CA ASN A 339 -72.82 -105.77 -106.33
C ASN A 339 -72.83 -105.94 -107.86
N LEU A 340 -72.58 -104.85 -108.61
CA LEU A 340 -72.55 -104.88 -110.07
C LEU A 340 -71.27 -105.55 -110.60
N GLU A 341 -70.12 -105.29 -109.98
CA GLU A 341 -68.84 -105.92 -110.35
C GLU A 341 -68.85 -107.43 -110.08
N GLU A 342 -69.44 -107.86 -108.97
CA GLU A 342 -69.52 -109.29 -108.61
C GLU A 342 -70.39 -110.08 -109.60
N SER A 343 -71.48 -109.47 -110.08
CA SER A 343 -72.39 -110.09 -111.05
C SER A 343 -71.79 -110.24 -112.46
N ILE A 344 -70.89 -109.32 -112.86
CA ILE A 344 -70.18 -109.39 -114.15
C ILE A 344 -69.14 -110.53 -114.13
N LEU A 345 -68.46 -110.71 -113.01
CA LEU A 345 -67.45 -111.77 -112.83
C LEU A 345 -68.07 -113.17 -112.78
N ALA A 346 -69.26 -113.29 -112.17
CA ALA A 346 -70.02 -114.53 -112.15
C ALA A 346 -70.46 -114.98 -113.56
N ARG A 347 -70.88 -114.04 -114.42
CA ARG A 347 -71.24 -114.33 -115.81
C ARG A 347 -70.08 -114.88 -116.64
N LYS A 348 -68.87 -114.33 -116.48
CA LYS A 348 -67.69 -114.80 -117.22
C LYS A 348 -67.32 -116.24 -116.86
N ARG A 349 -67.38 -116.61 -115.58
CA ARG A 349 -67.07 -117.98 -115.13
C ARG A 349 -68.05 -119.03 -115.67
N VAL A 350 -69.35 -118.73 -115.65
CA VAL A 350 -70.38 -119.66 -116.15
C VAL A 350 -70.26 -119.88 -117.66
N ALA A 351 -69.89 -118.83 -118.41
CA ALA A 351 -69.67 -118.96 -119.86
C ALA A 351 -68.41 -119.79 -120.19
N GLU A 352 -67.35 -119.67 -119.39
CA GLU A 352 -66.13 -120.48 -119.54
C GLU A 352 -66.35 -121.97 -119.17
N GLU A 353 -67.13 -122.25 -118.12
CA GLU A 353 -67.51 -123.63 -117.76
C GLU A 353 -68.40 -124.27 -118.82
N TYR A 354 -69.35 -123.51 -119.38
CA TYR A 354 -70.21 -124.00 -120.47
C TYR A 354 -69.41 -124.32 -121.74
N ASN A 355 -68.42 -123.49 -122.08
CA ASN A 355 -67.53 -123.73 -123.22
C ASN A 355 -66.60 -124.95 -123.02
N LYS A 356 -66.16 -125.22 -121.79
CA LYS A 356 -65.39 -126.46 -121.47
C LYS A 356 -66.26 -127.72 -121.59
N LEU A 357 -67.48 -127.68 -121.05
CA LEU A 357 -68.43 -128.80 -121.12
C LEU A 357 -68.83 -129.12 -122.57
N LEU A 358 -68.95 -128.12 -123.44
CA LEU A 358 -69.22 -128.31 -124.86
C LEU A 358 -68.06 -128.96 -125.63
N ALA A 359 -66.81 -128.77 -125.17
CA ALA A 359 -65.63 -129.34 -125.82
C ALA A 359 -65.41 -130.84 -125.49
N GLU A 360 -65.90 -131.32 -124.33
CA GLU A 360 -65.65 -132.70 -123.87
C GLU A 360 -66.61 -133.75 -124.43
N ILE A 361 -67.81 -133.38 -124.89
CA ILE A 361 -68.87 -134.37 -125.20
C ILE A 361 -69.10 -134.56 -126.70
N GLY A 362 -68.61 -133.65 -127.55
CA GLY A 362 -68.57 -133.84 -129.02
C GLY A 362 -69.93 -133.97 -129.71
N THR A 363 -71.04 -133.77 -128.99
CA THR A 363 -72.43 -133.81 -129.48
C THR A 363 -73.30 -132.79 -128.71
N CYS A 364 -74.19 -132.08 -129.41
CA CYS A 364 -75.07 -131.08 -128.79
C CYS A 364 -76.14 -131.74 -127.89
N PRO A 365 -76.27 -131.36 -126.59
CA PRO A 365 -77.25 -131.95 -125.67
C PRO A 365 -78.71 -131.52 -125.89
N VAL A 366 -79.02 -130.73 -126.92
CA VAL A 366 -80.40 -130.30 -127.27
C VAL A 366 -80.88 -130.90 -128.60
N CYS A 367 -79.99 -131.23 -129.55
CA CYS A 367 -80.42 -131.59 -130.92
C CYS A 367 -79.60 -132.65 -131.68
N GLY A 368 -78.56 -133.25 -131.09
CA GLY A 368 -77.94 -134.47 -131.64
C GLY A 368 -77.09 -134.34 -132.92
N GLY A 369 -76.64 -133.14 -133.29
CA GLY A 369 -75.72 -132.92 -134.43
C GLY A 369 -74.23 -132.81 -134.06
N THR A 370 -73.33 -133.13 -135.00
CA THR A 370 -71.86 -132.94 -134.87
C THR A 370 -71.46 -131.47 -135.01
N LEU A 371 -70.76 -130.95 -133.99
CA LEU A 371 -70.41 -129.54 -133.84
C LEU A 371 -69.00 -129.24 -134.37
N SER A 372 -68.91 -128.70 -135.59
CA SER A 372 -67.74 -127.96 -136.06
C SER A 372 -68.08 -126.47 -136.11
N GLU A 373 -67.45 -125.70 -135.21
CA GLU A 373 -67.29 -124.23 -135.25
C GLU A 373 -68.50 -123.34 -134.91
N LEU A 374 -68.96 -123.37 -133.64
CA LEU A 374 -69.68 -122.25 -133.03
C LEU A 374 -69.00 -121.83 -131.72
N ARG A 375 -68.28 -120.70 -131.75
CA ARG A 375 -67.75 -120.00 -130.57
C ARG A 375 -68.71 -118.86 -130.22
N ILE A 376 -69.23 -118.84 -128.99
CA ILE A 376 -70.00 -117.71 -128.46
C ILE A 376 -69.02 -116.78 -127.72
N GLU A 377 -68.94 -115.52 -128.18
CA GLU A 377 -68.23 -114.43 -127.49
C GLU A 377 -68.98 -113.99 -126.23
N VAL A 378 -68.21 -113.59 -125.20
CA VAL A 378 -68.70 -113.11 -123.89
C VAL A 378 -68.26 -111.67 -123.64
#